data_AF-A0A942FL74-F1
#
_entry.id   AF-A0A942FL74-F1
#
_cell.length_a   1.000
_cell.length_b   1.000
_cell.length_c   1.000
_cell.angle_alpha   90.00
_cell.angle_beta   90.00
_cell.angle_gamma   90.00
#
_symmetry.space_group_name_H-M   'P 1'
#
loop_
_entity.id
_entity.type
_entity.pdbx_description
1 polymer ?
#
loop_
_entity_poly.entity_id
_entity_poly.type
_entity_poly.pdbx_seq_one_letter_code
_entity_poly.pdbx_strand_id
1 'polypeptide(L)'
;MEKKNNHQSKRDSVTQPWHHPGGKLRETGAESLTDVELLSILISSGIKGKSAEKIAEEILAKFGSFKGIANQPLQKFLQIKGIGDVKIIRIAAAFEIARRIVGQVLKEYEK
;
A
#
# COMPACT_ATOMS: atom_id res chain seq x y z
N MET A 1 -10.07 35.78 -36.91
CA MET A 1 -8.60 35.94 -36.86
C MET A 1 -8.24 35.97 -35.37
N GLU A 2 -7.86 34.84 -34.74
CA GLU A 2 -6.46 34.34 -34.69
C GLU A 2 -5.50 35.46 -34.24
N LYS A 3 -4.81 35.44 -33.09
CA LYS A 3 -4.01 34.36 -32.47
C LYS A 3 -3.59 34.73 -31.03
N LYS A 4 -3.50 33.67 -30.18
CA LYS A 4 -2.38 33.30 -29.26
C LYS A 4 -2.17 34.13 -27.97
N ASN A 5 -2.31 33.50 -26.79
CA ASN A 5 -1.30 32.68 -26.05
C ASN A 5 -0.13 33.54 -25.54
N ASN A 6 0.43 33.41 -24.34
CA ASN A 6 0.30 32.49 -23.21
C ASN A 6 1.31 33.00 -22.14
N HIS A 7 1.27 32.41 -20.95
CA HIS A 7 2.29 32.40 -19.88
C HIS A 7 2.18 33.51 -18.84
N GLN A 8 1.57 33.18 -17.70
CA GLN A 8 2.35 32.61 -16.59
C GLN A 8 1.41 32.08 -15.49
N SER A 9 0.98 30.81 -15.59
CA SER A 9 0.43 30.09 -14.43
C SER A 9 1.60 29.54 -13.62
N LYS A 10 2.24 30.42 -12.83
CA LYS A 10 3.07 29.98 -11.70
C LYS A 10 2.11 29.68 -10.54
N ARG A 11 1.64 28.44 -10.47
CA ARG A 11 1.26 27.86 -9.18
C ARG A 11 2.45 27.02 -8.76
N ASP A 12 3.25 27.60 -7.88
CA ASP A 12 4.34 26.92 -7.21
C ASP A 12 3.80 25.60 -6.64
N SER A 13 4.26 24.48 -7.20
CA SER A 13 3.93 23.14 -6.73
C SER A 13 4.69 22.89 -5.43
N VAL A 14 4.20 23.46 -4.34
CA VAL A 14 4.61 23.09 -2.99
C VAL A 14 4.14 21.65 -2.81
N THR A 15 5.06 20.69 -2.91
CA THR A 15 4.83 19.31 -2.51
C THR A 15 4.63 19.29 -0.99
N GLN A 16 3.39 19.51 -0.56
CA GLN A 16 3.04 19.32 0.84
C GLN A 16 3.35 17.86 1.20
N PRO A 17 4.17 17.60 2.25
CA PRO A 17 4.46 16.23 2.64
C PRO A 17 3.15 15.57 3.05
N TRP A 18 2.88 14.40 2.46
CA TRP A 18 1.74 13.60 2.83
C TRP A 18 1.93 13.04 4.24
N HIS A 19 1.10 13.50 5.18
CA HIS A 19 1.19 13.07 6.57
C HIS A 19 0.47 11.74 6.84
N HIS A 20 -0.37 11.26 5.90
CA HIS A 20 -1.12 10.02 6.04
C HIS A 20 -1.20 9.26 4.71
N PRO A 21 -0.74 7.98 4.66
CA PRO A 21 -0.72 7.17 3.44
C PRO A 21 -2.07 7.08 2.71
N GLY A 22 -3.17 6.93 3.46
CA GLY A 22 -4.51 6.86 2.87
C GLY A 22 -4.98 8.16 2.21
N GLY A 23 -4.46 9.31 2.64
CA GLY A 23 -4.73 10.57 1.96
C GLY A 23 -3.93 10.67 0.66
N LYS A 24 -2.64 10.28 0.71
CA LYS A 24 -1.77 10.21 -0.46
C LYS A 24 -2.37 9.35 -1.55
N LEU A 25 -2.89 8.19 -1.18
CA LEU A 25 -3.59 7.27 -2.08
C LEU A 25 -4.78 7.96 -2.75
N ARG A 26 -5.56 8.76 -2.00
CA ARG A 26 -6.76 9.44 -2.52
C ARG A 26 -6.42 10.52 -3.54
N GLU A 27 -5.37 11.30 -3.32
CA GLU A 27 -5.08 12.47 -4.16
C GLU A 27 -4.08 12.19 -5.28
N THR A 28 -3.17 11.22 -5.09
CA THR A 28 -2.03 11.00 -5.99
C THR A 28 -1.98 9.59 -6.58
N GLY A 29 -2.96 8.74 -6.27
CA GLY A 29 -3.01 7.37 -6.79
C GLY A 29 -2.14 6.38 -6.01
N ALA A 30 -2.27 5.09 -6.33
CA ALA A 30 -1.56 4.01 -5.65
C ALA A 30 -0.10 3.90 -6.08
N GLU A 31 0.20 4.33 -7.30
CA GLU A 31 1.52 4.33 -7.93
C GLU A 31 2.54 5.23 -7.23
N SER A 32 2.08 6.22 -6.47
CA SER A 32 2.94 7.13 -5.71
C SER A 32 3.31 6.59 -4.33
N LEU A 33 2.70 5.48 -3.89
CA LEU A 33 2.91 4.89 -2.58
C LEU A 33 4.07 3.89 -2.62
N THR A 34 4.86 3.90 -1.55
CA THR A 34 5.81 2.85 -1.23
C THR A 34 5.11 1.60 -0.72
N ASP A 35 5.79 0.45 -0.76
CA ASP A 35 5.29 -0.81 -0.20
C ASP A 35 4.91 -0.67 1.29
N VAL A 36 5.69 0.11 2.05
CA VAL A 36 5.42 0.43 3.46
C VAL A 36 4.11 1.18 3.61
N GLU A 37 3.87 2.19 2.77
CA GLU A 37 2.63 2.99 2.77
C GLU A 37 1.42 2.14 2.34
N LEU A 38 1.56 1.29 1.33
CA LEU A 38 0.48 0.39 0.90
C LEU A 38 0.11 -0.61 2.01
N LEU A 39 1.11 -1.22 2.64
CA LEU A 39 0.87 -2.18 3.70
C LEU A 39 0.31 -1.52 4.97
N SER A 40 0.77 -0.30 5.31
CA SER A 40 0.28 0.42 6.48
C SER A 40 -1.21 0.80 6.37
N ILE A 41 -1.71 1.04 5.16
CA ILE A 41 -3.15 1.23 4.90
C ILE A 41 -3.94 -0.04 5.25
N LEU A 42 -3.43 -1.23 4.90
CA LEU A 42 -4.06 -2.50 5.27
C LEU A 42 -4.02 -2.74 6.78
N ILE A 43 -2.94 -2.33 7.45
CA ILE A 43 -2.78 -2.38 8.91
C ILE A 43 -3.75 -1.41 9.62
N SER A 44 -4.14 -0.32 8.97
CA SER A 44 -5.10 0.71 9.41
C SER A 44 -4.63 1.59 10.55
N SER A 45 -4.09 1.00 11.63
CA SER A 45 -3.68 1.72 12.82
C SER A 45 -2.48 1.07 13.47
N GLY A 46 -1.64 1.91 14.09
CA GLY A 46 -0.52 1.47 14.89
C GLY A 46 -0.94 0.87 16.24
N ILE A 47 0.03 0.79 17.14
CA ILE A 47 -0.16 0.54 18.56
C ILE A 47 0.51 1.67 19.36
N LYS A 48 0.32 1.71 20.68
CA LYS A 48 1.01 2.68 21.54
C LYS A 48 2.53 2.59 21.33
N GLY A 49 3.13 3.69 20.88
CA GLY A 49 4.58 3.79 20.64
C GLY A 49 5.07 3.21 19.30
N LYS A 50 4.19 2.77 18.40
CA LYS A 50 4.60 2.26 17.07
C LYS A 50 3.51 2.53 16.02
N SER A 51 3.82 3.31 14.98
CA SER A 51 2.87 3.64 13.90
C SER A 51 2.56 2.44 13.00
N ALA A 52 1.54 2.56 12.15
CA ALA A 52 1.20 1.50 11.20
C ALA A 52 2.33 1.28 10.17
N GLU A 53 3.00 2.35 9.74
CA GLU A 53 4.17 2.33 8.87
C GLU A 53 5.33 1.58 9.52
N LYS A 54 5.60 1.81 10.82
CA LYS A 54 6.64 1.05 11.54
C LYS A 54 6.32 -0.43 11.66
N ILE A 55 5.04 -0.79 11.84
CA ILE A 55 4.64 -2.20 11.80
C ILE A 55 4.80 -2.78 10.39
N ALA A 56 4.45 -2.03 9.34
CA ALA A 56 4.63 -2.44 7.96
C ALA A 56 6.11 -2.66 7.60
N GLU A 57 6.99 -1.75 8.01
CA GLU A 57 8.44 -1.88 7.86
C GLU A 57 8.95 -3.18 8.51
N GLU A 58 8.51 -3.51 9.72
CA GLU A 58 8.91 -4.77 10.39
C GLU A 58 8.42 -6.02 9.68
N ILE A 59 7.20 -6.00 9.14
CA ILE A 59 6.67 -7.11 8.34
C ILE A 59 7.51 -7.29 7.06
N LEU A 60 7.78 -6.20 6.34
CA LEU A 60 8.56 -6.22 5.12
C LEU A 60 10.01 -6.63 5.39
N ALA A 61 10.63 -6.16 6.48
CA ALA A 61 11.97 -6.59 6.88
C ALA A 61 12.02 -8.07 7.24
N LYS A 62 10.98 -8.60 7.90
CA LYS A 62 10.91 -10.01 8.31
C LYS A 62 10.67 -10.97 7.14
N PHE A 63 9.90 -10.56 6.13
CA PHE A 63 9.47 -11.45 5.05
C PHE A 63 10.01 -11.05 3.66
N GLY A 64 10.74 -9.94 3.56
CA GLY A 64 11.50 -9.49 2.40
C GLY A 64 10.69 -8.75 1.32
N SER A 65 9.51 -9.23 0.96
CA SER A 65 8.68 -8.65 -0.12
C SER A 65 7.22 -9.04 0.02
N PHE A 66 6.31 -8.40 -0.74
CA PHE A 66 4.91 -8.84 -0.81
C PHE A 66 4.75 -10.31 -1.20
N LYS A 67 5.57 -10.81 -2.13
CA LYS A 67 5.60 -12.24 -2.48
C LYS A 67 6.01 -13.09 -1.28
N GLY A 68 7.02 -12.65 -0.54
CA GLY A 68 7.45 -13.31 0.69
C GLY A 68 6.33 -13.36 1.73
N ILE A 69 5.65 -12.23 1.97
CA ILE A 69 4.53 -12.11 2.89
C ILE A 69 3.37 -13.04 2.48
N ALA A 70 2.98 -13.02 1.20
CA ALA A 70 1.84 -13.79 0.69
C ALA A 70 2.01 -15.33 0.77
N ASN A 71 3.25 -15.80 0.94
CA ASN A 71 3.59 -17.22 1.05
C ASN A 71 3.79 -17.69 2.51
N GLN A 72 3.54 -16.84 3.50
CA GLN A 72 3.72 -17.22 4.91
C GLN A 72 2.41 -17.68 5.57
N PRO A 73 2.49 -18.68 6.48
CA PRO A 73 1.37 -19.02 7.36
C PRO A 73 0.97 -17.83 8.22
N LEU A 74 -0.34 -17.62 8.39
CA LEU A 74 -0.90 -16.49 9.16
C LEU A 74 -0.36 -16.43 10.61
N GLN A 75 -0.05 -17.57 11.20
CA GLN A 75 0.48 -17.68 12.56
C GLN A 75 1.87 -17.02 12.71
N LYS A 76 2.66 -16.92 11.62
CA LYS A 76 3.97 -16.24 11.64
C LYS A 76 3.83 -14.73 11.89
N PHE A 77 2.69 -14.15 11.54
CA PHE A 77 2.40 -12.72 11.73
C PHE A 77 2.09 -12.38 13.18
N LEU A 78 1.51 -13.30 13.95
CA LEU A 78 1.21 -13.12 15.38
C LEU A 78 2.47 -12.89 16.24
N GLN A 79 3.65 -13.24 15.71
CA GLN A 79 4.93 -12.96 16.35
C GLN A 79 5.34 -11.48 16.28
N ILE A 80 4.64 -10.67 15.48
CA ILE A 80 4.94 -9.24 15.29
C ILE A 80 4.04 -8.43 16.22
N LYS A 81 4.65 -7.69 17.14
CA LYS A 81 3.93 -6.87 18.12
C LYS A 81 3.07 -5.83 17.40
N GLY A 82 1.76 -5.88 17.63
CA GLY A 82 0.78 -4.96 17.02
C GLY A 82 0.04 -5.54 15.81
N ILE A 83 0.29 -6.80 15.46
CA ILE A 83 -0.46 -7.57 14.48
C ILE A 83 -1.29 -8.64 15.18
N GLY A 84 -2.61 -8.43 15.18
CA GLY A 84 -3.61 -9.40 15.63
C GLY A 84 -4.53 -9.82 14.48
N ASP A 85 -5.49 -10.69 14.78
CA ASP A 85 -6.31 -11.39 13.78
C ASP A 85 -6.95 -10.47 12.74
N VAL A 86 -7.55 -9.35 13.16
CA VAL A 86 -8.20 -8.40 12.24
C VAL A 86 -7.24 -7.88 11.17
N LYS A 87 -6.02 -7.52 11.56
CA LYS A 87 -5.00 -6.99 10.63
C LYS A 87 -4.47 -8.08 9.70
N ILE A 88 -4.29 -9.29 10.24
CA ILE A 88 -3.87 -10.47 9.48
C ILE A 88 -4.91 -10.83 8.42
N ILE A 89 -6.19 -10.91 8.79
CA ILE A 89 -7.30 -11.24 7.89
C ILE A 89 -7.39 -10.23 6.76
N ARG A 90 -7.23 -8.92 7.06
CA ARG A 90 -7.22 -7.86 6.03
C ARG A 90 -6.10 -8.05 5.01
N ILE A 91 -4.87 -8.31 5.48
CA ILE A 91 -3.71 -8.55 4.61
C ILE A 91 -3.92 -9.82 3.77
N ALA A 92 -4.39 -10.91 4.38
CA ALA A 92 -4.63 -12.18 3.70
C ALA A 92 -5.70 -12.04 2.62
N ALA A 93 -6.80 -11.35 2.91
CA ALA A 93 -7.87 -11.07 1.95
C ALA A 93 -7.37 -10.26 0.75
N ALA A 94 -6.56 -9.21 1.00
CA ALA A 94 -5.99 -8.39 -0.06
C ALA A 94 -5.12 -9.22 -1.03
N PHE A 95 -4.26 -10.10 -0.51
CA PHE A 95 -3.44 -10.96 -1.37
C PHE A 95 -4.25 -12.02 -2.12
N GLU A 96 -5.28 -12.59 -1.50
CA GLU A 96 -6.15 -13.53 -2.19
C GLU A 96 -6.92 -12.86 -3.34
N ILE A 97 -7.40 -11.62 -3.15
CA ILE A 97 -8.01 -10.84 -4.22
C ILE A 97 -7.02 -10.62 -5.36
N ALA A 98 -5.79 -10.17 -5.05
CA ALA A 98 -4.75 -9.96 -6.06
C ALA A 98 -4.44 -11.25 -6.83
N ARG A 99 -4.33 -12.40 -6.13
CA ARG A 99 -4.09 -13.71 -6.74
C ARG A 99 -5.22 -14.11 -7.70
N ARG A 100 -6.48 -13.87 -7.34
CA ARG A 100 -7.64 -14.17 -8.20
C ARG A 100 -7.64 -13.30 -9.46
N ILE A 101 -7.36 -12.01 -9.33
CA ILE A 101 -7.28 -11.08 -10.48
C ILE A 101 -6.20 -11.55 -11.44
N VAL A 102 -4.98 -11.82 -10.95
CA VAL A 102 -3.89 -12.31 -11.79
C VAL A 102 -4.26 -13.63 -12.46
N GLY A 103 -4.88 -14.55 -11.72
CA GLY A 103 -5.33 -15.83 -12.27
C GLY A 103 -6.43 -15.70 -13.34
N GLN A 104 -7.27 -14.66 -13.28
CA GLN A 104 -8.26 -14.36 -14.33
C GLN A 104 -7.58 -13.79 -15.57
N VAL A 105 -6.72 -12.80 -15.39
CA VAL A 105 -5.97 -12.15 -16.47
C VAL A 105 -5.14 -13.16 -17.26
N LEU A 106 -4.41 -14.06 -16.59
CA LEU A 106 -3.61 -15.09 -17.26
C LEU A 106 -4.46 -16.06 -18.10
N LYS A 107 -5.65 -16.45 -17.61
CA LYS A 107 -6.58 -17.32 -18.35
C LYS A 107 -7.17 -16.66 -19.59
N GLU A 108 -7.27 -15.33 -19.60
CA GLU A 108 -7.72 -14.57 -20.78
C GLU A 108 -6.66 -14.58 -21.88
N TYR A 109 -5.36 -14.59 -21.53
CA TYR A 109 -4.26 -14.66 -22.50
C TYR A 109 -4.00 -16.07 -23.06
N GLU A 110 -4.46 -17.12 -22.38
CA GLU A 110 -4.35 -18.51 -22.84
C GLU A 110 -5.47 -18.92 -23.82
N LYS A 111 -6.46 -18.04 -24.05
CA LYS A 111 -7.56 -18.22 -25.00
C LYS A 111 -7.26 -17.51 -26.31
#